data_AF-A0A358QN66-F1
#
_entry.id   AF-A0A358QN66-F1
#
_cell.length_a   1.000
_cell.length_b   1.000
_cell.length_c   1.000
_cell.angle_alpha   90.00
_cell.angle_beta   90.00
_cell.angle_gamma   90.00
#
_symmetry.space_group_name_H-M   'P 1'
#
loop_
_entity.id
_entity.type
_entity.pdbx_description
1 polymer ?
#
loop_
_entity_poly.entity_id
_entity_poly.type
_entity_poly.pdbx_seq_one_letter_code
_entity_poly.pdbx_strand_id
1 'polypeptide(L)'
;QMAVSFVVFSAAGSTSFSAPSGGVWFGVVITGVFASALAFWIQAWVQAKMSATRAALIMAMEPAWALFFAVLLAGQHLNLVQAVGALLVLAAVVGHEAAPQLAAARRSPA
;
A
#
# COMPACT_ATOMS: atom_id res chain seq x y z
N GLN A 1 -10.07 -6.27 -2.12
CA GLN A 1 -10.38 -4.84 -2.22
C GLN A 1 -11.42 -4.55 -3.33
N MET A 2 -11.22 -4.98 -4.58
CA MET A 2 -12.16 -4.71 -5.70
C MET A 2 -13.61 -5.12 -5.44
N ALA A 3 -13.86 -6.30 -4.84
CA ALA A 3 -15.22 -6.73 -4.49
C ALA A 3 -15.89 -5.82 -3.46
N VAL A 4 -15.13 -5.32 -2.47
CA VAL A 4 -15.64 -4.38 -1.46
C VAL A 4 -15.95 -3.03 -2.10
N SER A 5 -15.05 -2.51 -2.93
CA SER A 5 -15.26 -1.26 -3.67
C SER A 5 -16.49 -1.35 -4.59
N PHE A 6 -16.69 -2.49 -5.27
CA PHE A 6 -17.85 -2.72 -6.14
C PHE A 6 -19.17 -2.72 -5.35
N VAL A 7 -19.21 -3.41 -4.20
CA VAL A 7 -20.40 -3.46 -3.33
C VAL A 7 -20.73 -2.06 -2.77
N VAL A 8 -19.72 -1.33 -2.28
CA VAL A 8 -19.90 0.04 -1.76
C VAL A 8 -20.40 0.98 -2.85
N PHE A 9 -19.79 0.94 -4.04
CA PHE A 9 -20.18 1.79 -5.17
C PHE A 9 -21.61 1.47 -5.66
N SER A 10 -21.95 0.17 -5.75
CA SER A 10 -23.29 -0.28 -6.14
C SER A 10 -24.35 0.12 -5.11
N ALA A 11 -24.01 0.11 -3.82
CA ALA A 11 -24.90 0.54 -2.74
C ALA A 11 -25.04 2.08 -2.64
N ALA A 12 -24.01 2.84 -3.05
CA ALA A 12 -23.99 4.30 -2.97
C ALA A 12 -24.72 5.02 -4.12
N GLY A 13 -25.10 4.31 -5.19
CA GLY A 13 -26.18 4.71 -6.10
C GLY A 13 -26.16 6.14 -6.63
N SER A 14 -25.04 6.67 -7.13
CA SER A 14 -25.04 7.95 -7.85
C SER A 14 -25.38 7.75 -9.33
N THR A 15 -26.66 7.84 -9.68
CA THR A 15 -27.18 7.70 -11.05
C THR A 15 -27.00 8.99 -11.86
N SER A 16 -25.76 9.43 -12.06
CA SER A 16 -25.43 10.50 -13.01
C SER A 16 -24.27 10.03 -13.87
N PHE A 17 -24.61 9.17 -14.84
CA PHE A 17 -23.66 8.72 -15.85
C PHE A 17 -23.54 9.80 -16.92
N SER A 18 -22.54 10.65 -16.77
CA SER A 18 -22.02 11.46 -17.86
C SER A 18 -20.86 10.73 -18.53
N ALA A 19 -20.70 10.88 -19.84
CA ALA A 19 -19.58 10.29 -20.56
C ALA A 19 -18.25 10.80 -19.95
N PRO A 20 -17.30 9.91 -19.60
CA PRO A 20 -16.03 10.33 -19.02
C PRO A 20 -15.27 11.24 -20.00
N SER A 21 -14.73 12.35 -19.50
CA SER A 21 -13.90 13.23 -20.31
C SER A 21 -12.58 12.55 -20.72
N GLY A 22 -11.89 13.08 -21.75
CA GLY A 22 -10.61 12.53 -22.20
C GLY A 22 -9.55 12.46 -21.09
N GLY A 23 -9.58 13.40 -20.14
CA GLY A 23 -8.70 13.38 -18.96
C GLY A 23 -8.96 12.21 -18.02
N VAL A 24 -10.24 11.81 -17.86
CA VAL A 24 -10.58 10.62 -17.05
C VAL A 24 -10.06 9.35 -17.73
N TRP A 25 -10.26 9.21 -19.04
CA TRP A 25 -9.72 8.09 -19.80
C TRP A 25 -8.20 7.98 -19.74
N PHE A 26 -7.51 9.11 -19.85
CA PHE A 26 -6.06 9.16 -19.64
C PHE A 26 -5.68 8.67 -18.23
N GLY A 27 -6.39 9.15 -17.21
CA GLY A 27 -6.25 8.69 -15.82
C GLY A 27 -6.41 7.17 -15.69
N VAL A 28 -7.47 6.61 -16.27
CA VAL A 28 -7.74 5.15 -16.24
C VAL A 28 -6.60 4.37 -16.89
N VAL A 29 -6.11 4.81 -18.04
CA VAL A 29 -5.02 4.13 -18.74
C VAL A 29 -3.74 4.16 -17.90
N ILE A 30 -3.37 5.32 -17.34
CA ILE A 30 -2.13 5.42 -16.59
C ILE A 30 -2.18 4.63 -15.27
N THR A 31 -3.30 4.69 -14.53
CA THR A 31 -3.45 3.94 -13.28
C THR A 31 -3.66 2.45 -13.51
N GLY A 32 -4.38 2.08 -14.58
CA GLY A 32 -4.66 0.68 -14.90
C GLY A 32 -3.45 -0.06 -15.43
N VAL A 33 -2.72 0.54 -16.37
CA VAL A 33 -1.57 -0.11 -17.02
C VAL A 33 -0.32 -0.02 -16.16
N PHE A 34 0.09 1.19 -15.79
CA PHE A 34 1.39 1.40 -15.14
C PHE A 34 1.30 1.16 -13.64
N ALA A 35 0.36 1.82 -12.96
CA ALA A 35 0.25 1.69 -11.51
C ALA A 35 -0.28 0.32 -11.05
N SER A 36 -1.04 -0.39 -11.90
CA SER A 36 -1.62 -1.69 -11.53
C SER A 36 -1.01 -2.86 -12.29
N ALA A 37 -1.29 -3.02 -13.59
CA ALA A 37 -0.93 -4.24 -14.33
C ALA A 37 0.58 -4.49 -14.35
N LEU A 38 1.37 -3.47 -14.67
CA LEU A 38 2.84 -3.56 -14.67
C LEU A 38 3.39 -3.75 -13.25
N ALA A 39 2.92 -2.97 -12.28
CA ALA A 39 3.36 -3.06 -10.90
C ALA A 39 3.10 -4.46 -10.30
N PHE A 40 1.91 -5.01 -10.49
CA PHE A 40 1.57 -6.36 -10.01
C PHE A 40 2.31 -7.46 -10.77
N TRP A 41 2.57 -7.28 -12.06
CA TRP A 41 3.39 -8.23 -12.81
C TRP A 41 4.83 -8.27 -12.29
N ILE A 42 5.46 -7.10 -12.11
CA ILE A 42 6.78 -6.98 -11.50
C ILE A 42 6.74 -7.57 -10.10
N GLN A 43 5.77 -7.20 -9.28
CA GLN A 43 5.61 -7.72 -7.92
C GLN A 43 5.57 -9.26 -7.91
N ALA A 44 4.74 -9.88 -8.75
CA ALA A 44 4.65 -11.34 -8.85
C ALA A 44 5.98 -11.97 -9.30
N TRP A 45 6.66 -11.36 -10.27
CA TRP A 45 7.95 -11.85 -10.77
C TRP A 45 9.06 -11.76 -9.72
N VAL A 46 9.15 -10.64 -8.98
CA VAL A 46 10.14 -10.48 -7.92
C VAL A 46 9.79 -11.38 -6.73
N GLN A 47 8.51 -11.50 -6.36
CA GLN A 47 8.03 -12.40 -5.31
C GLN A 47 8.39 -13.86 -5.59
N ALA A 48 8.30 -14.32 -6.84
CA ALA A 48 8.71 -15.67 -7.23
C ALA A 48 10.21 -15.96 -7.02
N LYS A 49 11.04 -14.92 -6.89
CA LYS A 49 12.50 -15.02 -6.73
C LYS A 49 13.01 -14.74 -5.33
N MET A 50 12.13 -14.33 -4.40
CA MET A 50 12.51 -14.00 -3.03
C MET A 50 11.79 -14.87 -2.01
N SER A 51 12.30 -14.91 -0.78
CA SER A 51 11.60 -15.59 0.31
C SER A 51 10.32 -14.85 0.71
N ALA A 52 9.32 -15.59 1.16
CA ALA A 52 8.03 -15.04 1.61
C ALA A 52 8.20 -13.95 2.69
N THR A 53 9.16 -14.13 3.61
CA THR A 53 9.47 -13.14 4.65
C THR A 53 9.95 -11.81 4.05
N ARG A 54 10.85 -11.85 3.05
CA ARG A 54 11.34 -10.62 2.40
C ARG A 54 10.25 -9.93 1.58
N ALA A 55 9.37 -10.70 0.95
CA ALA A 55 8.22 -10.15 0.25
C ALA A 55 7.26 -9.45 1.20
N ALA A 56 6.89 -10.11 2.30
CA ALA A 56 6.01 -9.55 3.32
C ALA A 56 6.57 -8.24 3.91
N LEU A 57 7.87 -8.23 4.19
CA LEU A 57 8.63 -7.06 4.62
C LEU A 57 8.47 -5.85 3.70
N ILE A 58 8.66 -6.08 2.39
CA ILE A 58 8.56 -5.02 1.38
C ILE A 58 7.11 -4.52 1.27
N MET A 59 6.12 -5.42 1.31
CA MET A 59 4.70 -5.04 1.27
C MET A 59 4.28 -4.27 2.53
N ALA A 60 4.85 -4.60 3.69
CA ALA A 60 4.59 -3.89 4.94
C ALA A 60 5.12 -2.44 4.93
N MET A 61 5.99 -2.08 3.99
CA MET A 61 6.44 -0.69 3.78
C MET A 61 5.48 0.17 2.96
N GLU A 62 4.42 -0.41 2.37
CA GLU A 62 3.43 0.32 1.58
C GLU A 62 2.82 1.53 2.33
N PRO A 63 2.45 1.44 3.63
CA PRO A 63 1.94 2.59 4.39
C PRO A 63 2.97 3.73 4.53
N ALA A 64 4.26 3.39 4.63
CA ALA A 64 5.33 4.38 4.74
C ALA A 64 5.48 5.16 3.42
N TRP A 65 5.45 4.45 2.28
CA TRP A 65 5.46 5.08 0.95
C TRP A 65 4.21 5.91 0.69
N ALA A 66 3.03 5.41 1.09
CA ALA A 66 1.78 6.15 0.98
C ALA A 66 1.84 7.48 1.76
N LEU A 67 2.33 7.45 3.00
CA LEU A 67 2.54 8.66 3.80
C LEU A 67 3.53 9.62 3.16
N PHE A 68 4.66 9.11 2.68
CA PHE A 68 5.69 9.90 2.02
C PHE A 68 5.13 10.65 0.80
N PHE A 69 4.44 9.95 -0.09
CA PHE A 69 3.84 10.57 -1.28
C PHE A 69 2.63 11.45 -0.94
N ALA A 70 1.87 11.16 0.11
CA ALA A 70 0.78 12.02 0.57
C ALA A 70 1.28 13.40 1.03
N VAL A 71 2.40 13.43 1.75
CA VAL A 71 3.02 14.70 2.16
C VAL A 71 3.70 15.39 0.97
N LEU A 72 4.45 14.64 0.14
CA LEU A 72 5.26 15.22 -0.93
C LEU A 72 4.47 15.65 -2.16
N LEU A 73 3.60 14.78 -2.69
CA LEU A 73 2.85 15.02 -3.93
C LEU A 73 1.47 15.60 -3.66
N ALA A 74 0.78 15.13 -2.61
CA ALA A 74 -0.57 15.60 -2.30
C ALA A 74 -0.58 16.81 -1.34
N GLY A 75 0.60 17.23 -0.82
CA GLY A 75 0.72 18.39 0.07
C GLY A 75 -0.05 18.26 1.38
N GLN A 76 -0.36 17.03 1.81
CA GLN A 76 -1.16 16.82 3.01
C GLN A 76 -0.35 17.16 4.27
N HIS A 77 -0.89 18.05 5.09
CA HIS A 77 -0.35 18.34 6.41
C HIS A 77 -0.91 17.36 7.44
N LEU A 78 -0.02 16.68 8.16
CA LEU A 78 -0.41 15.72 9.18
C LEU A 78 -0.91 16.45 10.42
N ASN A 79 -2.16 16.20 10.78
CA ASN A 79 -2.65 16.58 12.10
C ASN A 79 -2.11 15.62 13.17
N LEU A 80 -2.27 15.97 14.45
CA LEU A 80 -1.71 15.20 15.56
C LEU A 80 -2.23 13.74 15.59
N VAL A 81 -3.49 13.52 15.24
CA VAL A 81 -4.10 12.18 15.20
C VAL A 81 -3.51 11.33 14.08
N GLN A 82 -3.34 11.91 12.89
CA GLN A 82 -2.70 11.26 11.74
C GLN A 82 -1.23 10.95 12.01
N ALA A 83 -0.52 11.86 12.68
CA ALA A 83 0.86 11.64 13.08
C ALA A 83 0.98 10.46 14.06
N VAL A 84 0.11 10.40 15.08
CA VAL A 84 0.08 9.26 16.02
C VAL A 84 -0.28 7.96 15.32
N GLY A 85 -1.28 7.97 14.44
CA GLY A 85 -1.68 6.81 13.64
C GLY A 85 -0.55 6.29 12.75
N ALA A 86 0.14 7.20 12.05
CA ALA A 86 1.32 6.88 11.24
C ALA A 86 2.44 6.28 12.10
N LEU A 87 2.71 6.86 13.27
CA LEU A 87 3.73 6.35 14.19
C LEU A 87 3.40 4.93 14.68
N LEU A 88 2.12 4.67 15.01
CA LEU A 88 1.65 3.35 15.43
C LEU A 88 1.82 2.30 14.32
N VAL A 89 1.48 2.64 13.08
CA VAL A 89 1.67 1.73 11.94
C VAL A 89 3.15 1.44 11.72
N LEU A 90 4.01 2.46 11.71
CA LEU A 90 5.45 2.28 11.55
C LEU A 90 6.04 1.44 12.70
N ALA A 91 5.63 1.69 13.94
CA ALA A 91 6.05 0.93 15.11
C ALA A 91 5.60 -0.54 15.02
N ALA A 92 4.39 -0.80 14.53
CA ALA A 92 3.89 -2.16 14.33
C ALA A 92 4.72 -2.91 13.28
N VAL A 93 5.08 -2.26 12.16
CA VAL A 93 5.91 -2.89 11.13
C VAL A 93 7.32 -3.16 11.66
N VAL A 94 7.98 -2.17 12.26
CA VAL A 94 9.31 -2.37 12.86
C VAL A 94 9.28 -3.43 13.96
N GLY A 95 8.26 -3.45 14.81
CA GLY A 95 8.10 -4.45 15.85
C GLY A 95 7.89 -5.86 15.31
N HIS A 96 7.09 -6.01 14.24
CA HIS A 96 6.89 -7.30 13.57
C HIS A 96 8.19 -7.86 13.01
N GLU A 97 9.06 -6.99 12.49
CA GLU A 97 10.34 -7.39 11.89
C GLU A 97 11.45 -7.61 12.90
N ALA A 98 11.47 -6.82 13.97
CA ALA A 98 12.45 -6.95 15.03
C ALA A 98 12.20 -8.21 15.87
N ALA A 99 10.95 -8.61 16.10
CA ALA A 99 10.60 -9.76 16.95
C ALA A 99 11.25 -11.09 16.52
N PRO A 100 11.17 -11.54 15.25
CA PRO A 100 11.83 -12.78 14.82
C PRO A 100 13.36 -12.66 14.82
N GLN A 101 13.92 -11.48 14.54
CA GLN A 101 15.37 -11.25 14.58
C GLN A 101 15.92 -11.28 16.02
N LEU A 102 15.19 -10.70 16.97
CA LEU A 102 15.54 -10.74 18.39
C LEU A 102 15.39 -12.16 18.97
N ALA A 103 14.37 -12.90 18.52
CA ALA A 103 14.16 -14.29 18.91
C ALA A 103 15.24 -15.22 18.34
N ALA A 104 15.70 -14.97 17.11
CA ALA A 104 16.83 -15.70 16.51
C ALA A 104 18.15 -15.39 17.22
N ALA A 105 18.44 -14.11 17.52
CA ALA A 105 19.63 -13.70 18.26
C ALA A 105 19.69 -14.28 19.69
N ARG A 106 18.55 -14.44 20.36
CA ARG A 106 18.45 -15.08 21.68
C ARG A 106 18.66 -16.59 21.66
N ARG A 107 18.55 -17.26 20.50
CA ARG A 107 18.71 -18.72 20.35
C ARG A 107 20.12 -19.18 19.99
N SER A 108 21.08 -18.26 19.87
CA SER A 108 22.51 -18.57 19.86
C SER A 108 23.14 -18.29 21.22
N PRO A 109 22.86 -19.08 22.29
CA PRO A 109 23.83 -19.22 23.36
C PRO A 109 25.01 -20.06 22.83
N ALA A 110 26.21 -19.52 23.01
CA ALA A 110 27.49 -20.17 22.72
C ALA A 110 27.67 -21.47 23.52
#